data_AF-A0A1L3ZJ57-F1
#
_entry.id   AF-A0A1L3ZJ57-F1
#
_cell.length_a   1.000
_cell.length_b   1.000
_cell.length_c   1.000
_cell.angle_alpha   90.00
_cell.angle_beta   90.00
_cell.angle_gamma   90.00
#
_symmetry.space_group_name_H-M   'P 1'
#
loop_
_entity.id
_entity.type
_entity.pdbx_description
1 polymer ?
#
loop_
_entity_poly.entity_id
_entity_poly.type
_entity_poly.pdbx_seq_one_letter_code
_entity_poly.pdbx_strand_id
1 'polypeptide(L)'
;MLAANFGFLKDVLFVYSIDEFENLTKDQQVHVNTLYREREPPSTFRIGSRTYGVHTFETNSAGEVNIQDSEYSVIRLDATFRELHDQYAAFCRSLIFKRLEHRYGHGAFDISKLDEHFEDFDPMWNSRSWHDIAQTPSAERDHFRKLRDTISKLPPVVTYDEAFNALQAPPYPLLEKLNILLFYQDLARP
;
A
#
# COMPACT_ATOMS: atom_id res chain seq x y z
N MET A 1 -11.66 -15.90 35.59
CA MET A 1 -11.15 -14.84 34.68
C MET A 1 -11.90 -13.55 34.97
N LEU A 2 -11.24 -12.38 34.90
CA LEU A 2 -11.64 -11.05 35.42
C LEU A 2 -13.16 -10.73 35.50
N ALA A 3 -13.96 -11.11 34.51
CA ALA A 3 -15.43 -10.93 34.52
C ALA A 3 -16.17 -11.64 35.67
N ALA A 4 -15.62 -12.73 36.20
CA ALA A 4 -16.17 -13.42 37.39
C ALA A 4 -16.02 -12.59 38.67
N ASN A 5 -15.03 -11.68 38.70
CA ASN A 5 -14.72 -10.85 39.87
C ASN A 5 -15.32 -9.44 39.76
N PHE A 6 -15.74 -9.03 38.57
CA PHE A 6 -16.22 -7.67 38.30
C PHE A 6 -17.47 -7.72 37.41
N GLY A 7 -18.64 -7.49 38.02
CA GLY A 7 -19.93 -7.58 37.33
C GLY A 7 -20.07 -6.67 36.09
N PHE A 8 -19.37 -5.54 36.04
CA PHE A 8 -19.39 -4.63 34.90
C PHE A 8 -18.67 -5.17 33.65
N LEU A 9 -17.89 -6.25 33.78
CA LEU A 9 -17.15 -6.87 32.67
C LEU A 9 -17.87 -8.07 32.06
N LYS A 10 -19.08 -8.41 32.54
CA LYS A 10 -19.78 -9.65 32.18
C LYS A 10 -20.15 -9.73 30.68
N ASP A 11 -20.32 -8.58 30.03
CA ASP A 11 -20.70 -8.47 28.61
C ASP A 11 -19.70 -7.59 27.81
N VAL A 12 -18.43 -7.58 28.23
CA VAL A 12 -17.38 -6.78 27.58
C VAL A 12 -16.49 -7.69 26.73
N LEU A 13 -16.36 -7.35 25.44
CA LEU A 13 -15.38 -7.95 24.53
C LEU A 13 -14.05 -7.18 24.62
N PHE A 14 -12.98 -7.87 24.98
CA PHE A 14 -11.63 -7.31 24.97
C PHE A 14 -11.03 -7.41 23.57
N VAL A 15 -10.77 -6.26 22.95
CA VAL A 15 -10.18 -6.18 21.60
C VAL A 15 -8.72 -5.75 21.71
N TYR A 16 -7.81 -6.65 21.39
CA TYR A 16 -6.38 -6.35 21.27
C TYR A 16 -6.10 -5.89 19.85
N SER A 17 -5.70 -4.63 19.67
CA SER A 17 -5.37 -4.06 18.36
C SER A 17 -3.86 -3.93 18.21
N ILE A 18 -3.29 -4.57 17.20
CA ILE A 18 -1.86 -4.52 16.88
C ILE A 18 -1.76 -3.90 15.49
N ASP A 19 -1.06 -2.78 15.37
CA ASP A 19 -0.82 -2.10 14.09
C ASP A 19 0.63 -2.28 13.66
N GLU A 20 0.90 -2.07 12.37
CA GLU A 20 2.22 -2.25 11.75
C GLU A 20 2.91 -3.58 12.12
N PHE A 21 2.17 -4.69 12.05
CA PHE A 21 2.68 -6.03 12.43
C PHE A 21 3.95 -6.43 11.68
N GLU A 22 4.20 -5.87 10.49
CA GLU A 22 5.44 -6.05 9.73
C GLU A 22 6.70 -5.54 10.43
N ASN A 23 6.56 -4.66 11.41
CA ASN A 23 7.69 -4.15 12.18
C ASN A 23 8.14 -5.10 13.29
N LEU A 24 7.35 -6.13 13.58
CA LEU A 24 7.73 -7.18 14.52
C LEU A 24 8.72 -8.15 13.88
N THR A 25 9.72 -8.58 14.64
CA THR A 25 10.61 -9.66 14.21
C THR A 25 9.84 -10.96 14.05
N LYS A 26 10.42 -11.93 13.32
CA LYS A 26 9.80 -13.25 13.15
C LYS A 26 9.41 -13.87 14.50
N ASP A 27 10.31 -13.86 15.49
CA ASP A 27 10.04 -14.45 16.81
C ASP A 27 8.93 -13.72 17.58
N GLN A 28 8.85 -12.39 17.44
CA GLN A 28 7.75 -11.60 18.01
C GLN A 28 6.41 -11.92 17.33
N GLN A 29 6.39 -12.10 16.00
CA GLN A 29 5.20 -12.54 15.28
C GLN A 29 4.76 -13.94 15.74
N VAL A 30 5.68 -14.88 15.94
CA VAL A 30 5.38 -16.22 16.50
C VAL A 30 4.71 -16.10 17.89
N HIS A 31 5.21 -15.20 18.73
CA HIS A 31 4.62 -14.96 20.04
C HIS A 31 3.18 -14.46 19.92
N VAL A 32 2.92 -13.44 19.09
CA VAL A 32 1.56 -12.92 18.85
C VAL A 32 0.65 -13.98 18.23
N ASN A 33 1.16 -14.78 17.28
CA ASN A 33 0.43 -15.89 16.67
C ASN A 33 -0.05 -16.91 17.70
N THR A 34 0.79 -17.20 18.70
CA THR A 34 0.43 -18.06 19.82
C THR A 34 -0.67 -17.43 20.66
N LEU A 35 -0.59 -16.12 20.94
CA LEU A 35 -1.59 -15.43 21.77
C LEU A 35 -2.98 -15.42 21.16
N TYR A 36 -3.13 -15.12 19.86
CA TYR A 36 -4.46 -15.11 19.26
C TYR A 36 -5.01 -16.51 18.99
N ARG A 37 -4.14 -17.53 18.86
CA ARG A 37 -4.55 -18.93 18.76
C ARG A 37 -5.16 -19.40 20.07
N GLU A 38 -4.43 -19.21 21.17
CA GLU A 38 -4.81 -19.64 22.53
C GLU A 38 -5.76 -18.65 23.23
N ARG A 39 -6.41 -17.77 22.47
CA ARG A 39 -7.31 -16.76 23.04
C ARG A 39 -8.52 -17.43 23.66
N GLU A 40 -8.92 -16.95 24.84
CA GLU A 40 -10.15 -17.38 25.50
C GLU A 40 -11.23 -16.28 25.42
N PRO A 41 -12.52 -16.64 25.31
CA PRO A 41 -13.59 -15.66 25.43
C PRO A 41 -13.53 -14.91 26.78
N PRO A 42 -13.88 -13.61 26.81
CA PRO A 42 -14.39 -12.79 25.71
C PRO A 42 -13.29 -11.90 25.10
N SER A 43 -12.25 -12.49 24.50
CA SER A 43 -11.18 -11.73 23.83
C SER A 43 -11.11 -11.95 22.32
N THR A 44 -10.62 -10.95 21.60
CA THR A 44 -10.35 -11.02 20.16
C THR A 44 -9.15 -10.14 19.78
N PHE A 45 -8.54 -10.44 18.64
CA PHE A 45 -7.39 -9.74 18.11
C PHE A 45 -7.74 -9.08 16.77
N ARG A 46 -7.29 -7.84 16.58
CA ARG A 46 -7.31 -7.12 15.30
C ARG A 46 -5.87 -6.77 14.96
N ILE A 47 -5.35 -7.40 13.91
CA ILE A 47 -3.95 -7.25 13.51
C ILE A 47 -3.91 -6.54 12.16
N GLY A 48 -3.33 -5.35 12.13
CA GLY A 48 -3.06 -4.56 10.94
C GLY A 48 -1.65 -4.84 10.43
N SER A 49 -1.53 -5.14 9.14
CA SER A 49 -0.24 -5.32 8.47
C SER A 49 -0.35 -5.02 6.98
N ARG A 50 0.80 -4.72 6.36
CA ARG A 50 0.93 -4.73 4.89
C ARG A 50 0.65 -6.13 4.31
N THR A 51 0.29 -6.18 3.02
CA THR A 51 -0.01 -7.43 2.28
C THR A 51 1.06 -8.50 2.40
N TYR A 52 2.34 -8.12 2.52
CA TYR A 52 3.48 -9.04 2.66
C TYR A 52 4.22 -8.84 3.99
N GLY A 53 3.55 -8.23 4.97
CA GLY A 53 4.10 -7.90 6.28
C GLY A 53 4.12 -9.05 7.29
N VAL A 54 3.32 -10.09 7.03
CA VAL A 54 3.34 -11.31 7.85
C VAL A 54 4.45 -12.23 7.35
N HIS A 55 5.46 -12.42 8.19
CA HIS A 55 6.64 -13.22 7.88
C HIS A 55 6.47 -14.69 8.26
N THR A 56 5.58 -14.98 9.20
CA THR A 56 5.29 -16.35 9.64
C THR A 56 3.91 -16.47 10.26
N PHE A 57 3.33 -17.66 10.14
CA PHE A 57 2.10 -18.07 10.83
C PHE A 57 2.38 -19.15 11.89
N GLU A 58 3.65 -19.46 12.13
CA GLU A 58 4.09 -20.41 13.16
C GLU A 58 3.73 -19.90 14.56
N THR A 59 3.55 -20.85 15.47
CA THR A 59 3.33 -20.63 16.90
C THR A 59 4.45 -21.28 17.72
N ASN A 60 4.49 -20.99 19.02
CA ASN A 60 5.45 -21.60 19.94
C ASN A 60 5.16 -23.09 20.21
N SER A 61 4.01 -23.61 19.77
CA SER A 61 3.59 -24.99 19.93
C SER A 61 4.24 -25.89 18.87
N ALA A 62 5.52 -26.21 19.04
CA ALA A 62 6.23 -27.29 18.34
C ALA A 62 5.91 -27.49 16.83
N GLY A 63 5.93 -26.41 16.04
CA GLY A 63 5.71 -26.46 14.59
C GLY A 63 4.26 -26.31 14.13
N GLU A 64 3.34 -26.01 15.03
CA GLU A 64 1.97 -25.65 14.67
C GLU A 64 1.91 -24.28 13.99
N VAL A 65 1.08 -24.20 12.96
CA VAL A 65 0.87 -23.01 12.14
C VAL A 65 -0.61 -22.65 12.20
N ASN A 66 -0.91 -21.36 12.35
CA ASN A 66 -2.28 -20.87 12.29
C ASN A 66 -2.81 -20.96 10.86
N ILE A 67 -4.01 -21.51 10.73
CA ILE A 67 -4.72 -21.76 9.48
C ILE A 67 -5.75 -20.65 9.30
N GLN A 68 -5.72 -20.03 8.11
CA GLN A 68 -6.72 -19.05 7.73
C GLN A 68 -8.12 -19.69 7.72
N ASP A 69 -9.11 -18.95 8.18
CA ASP A 69 -10.52 -19.33 8.34
C ASP A 69 -10.80 -20.34 9.48
N SER A 70 -9.75 -20.82 10.17
CA SER A 70 -9.87 -21.55 11.45
C SER A 70 -9.52 -20.62 12.62
N GLU A 71 -8.25 -20.18 12.71
CA GLU A 71 -7.80 -19.36 13.84
C GLU A 71 -7.96 -17.85 13.60
N TYR A 72 -7.87 -17.42 12.34
CA TYR A 72 -7.95 -16.02 11.92
C TYR A 72 -8.63 -15.87 10.57
N SER A 73 -9.17 -14.68 10.28
CA SER A 73 -9.66 -14.31 8.95
C SER A 73 -8.89 -13.10 8.44
N VAL A 74 -8.75 -13.01 7.10
CA VAL A 74 -8.01 -11.91 6.45
C VAL A 74 -8.99 -10.98 5.77
N ILE A 75 -8.93 -9.70 6.12
CA ILE A 75 -9.68 -8.64 5.43
C ILE A 75 -8.68 -7.85 4.59
N ARG A 76 -8.82 -7.94 3.26
CA ARG A 76 -8.01 -7.15 2.33
C ARG A 76 -8.69 -5.81 2.07
N LEU A 77 -8.25 -4.78 2.79
CA LEU A 77 -8.85 -3.45 2.72
C LEU A 77 -8.84 -2.88 1.30
N ASP A 78 -7.73 -3.00 0.55
CA ASP A 78 -7.64 -2.49 -0.83
C ASP A 78 -8.64 -3.13 -1.80
N ALA A 79 -8.96 -4.42 -1.61
CA ALA A 79 -9.97 -5.10 -2.42
C ALA A 79 -11.37 -4.63 -2.00
N THR A 80 -11.60 -4.60 -0.68
CA THR A 80 -12.87 -4.15 -0.08
C THR A 80 -13.22 -2.72 -0.48
N PHE A 81 -12.26 -1.80 -0.45
CA PHE A 81 -12.45 -0.40 -0.82
C PHE A 81 -12.66 -0.21 -2.33
N ARG A 82 -12.08 -1.07 -3.17
CA ARG A 82 -12.36 -1.07 -4.61
C ARG A 82 -13.77 -1.56 -4.92
N GLU A 83 -14.23 -2.60 -4.23
CA GLU A 83 -15.60 -3.11 -4.36
C GLU A 83 -16.63 -2.09 -3.86
N LEU A 84 -16.32 -1.41 -2.76
CA LEU A 84 -17.18 -0.40 -2.13
C LEU A 84 -16.77 1.03 -2.52
N HIS A 85 -16.35 1.24 -3.77
CA HIS A 85 -15.80 2.50 -4.27
C HIS A 85 -16.61 3.74 -3.83
N ASP A 86 -17.91 3.75 -4.10
CA ASP A 86 -18.74 4.93 -3.83
C ASP A 86 -18.92 5.21 -2.34
N GLN A 87 -19.04 4.15 -1.53
CA GLN A 87 -19.18 4.24 -0.08
C GLN A 87 -17.87 4.71 0.55
N TYR A 88 -16.74 4.19 0.06
CA TYR A 88 -15.42 4.60 0.49
C TYR A 88 -15.16 6.07 0.12
N ALA A 89 -15.52 6.49 -1.10
CA ALA A 89 -15.41 7.88 -1.52
C ALA A 89 -16.26 8.81 -0.65
N ALA A 90 -17.50 8.44 -0.34
CA ALA A 90 -18.36 9.20 0.57
C ALA A 90 -17.80 9.28 2.00
N PHE A 91 -17.22 8.18 2.51
CA PHE A 91 -16.52 8.14 3.78
C PHE A 91 -15.31 9.08 3.80
N CYS A 92 -14.47 9.05 2.76
CA CYS A 92 -13.31 9.93 2.63
C CYS A 92 -13.71 11.41 2.61
N ARG A 93 -14.74 11.79 1.85
CA ARG A 93 -15.30 13.15 1.86
C ARG A 93 -15.75 13.57 3.26
N SER A 94 -16.47 12.71 3.95
CA SER A 94 -16.94 12.96 5.32
C SER A 94 -15.78 13.11 6.30
N LEU A 95 -14.72 12.30 6.15
CA LEU A 95 -13.53 12.35 6.99
C LEU A 95 -12.76 13.66 6.79
N ILE A 96 -12.55 14.06 5.54
CA ILE A 96 -11.88 15.32 5.19
C ILE A 96 -12.67 16.50 5.74
N PHE A 97 -13.97 16.52 5.51
CA PHE A 97 -14.86 17.58 6.01
C PHE A 97 -14.78 17.70 7.55
N LYS A 98 -14.93 16.60 8.29
CA LYS A 98 -14.81 16.60 9.76
C LYS A 98 -13.45 17.10 10.25
N ARG A 99 -12.36 16.75 9.55
CA ARG A 99 -11.01 17.23 9.89
C ARG A 99 -10.85 18.72 9.64
N LEU A 100 -11.43 19.25 8.56
CA LEU A 100 -11.41 20.67 8.25
C LEU A 100 -12.23 21.46 9.27
N GLU A 101 -13.45 21.02 9.59
CA GLU A 101 -14.28 21.65 10.63
C GLU A 101 -13.58 21.66 11.99
N HIS A 102 -12.94 20.55 12.37
CA HIS A 102 -12.19 20.48 13.63
C HIS A 102 -11.04 21.50 13.68
N ARG A 103 -10.38 21.78 12.56
CA ARG A 103 -9.23 22.69 12.51
C ARG A 103 -9.64 24.17 12.37
N TYR A 104 -10.69 24.46 11.63
CA TYR A 104 -11.05 25.81 11.20
C TYR A 104 -12.40 26.30 11.77
N GLY A 105 -13.13 25.46 12.49
CA GLY A 105 -14.44 25.75 13.06
C GLY A 105 -15.59 25.20 12.21
N HIS A 106 -16.71 24.92 12.88
CA HIS A 106 -17.94 24.47 12.21
C HIS A 106 -18.47 25.52 11.25
N GLY A 107 -18.91 25.09 10.06
CA GLY A 107 -19.45 25.97 9.02
C GLY A 107 -18.43 26.80 8.25
N ALA A 108 -17.12 26.61 8.49
CA ALA A 108 -16.07 27.28 7.72
C ALA A 108 -15.97 26.80 6.27
N PHE A 109 -16.46 25.59 5.98
CA PHE A 109 -16.39 24.95 4.66
C PHE A 109 -17.76 24.42 4.24
N ASP A 110 -17.99 24.45 2.93
CA ASP A 110 -19.14 23.84 2.29
C ASP A 110 -18.70 22.50 1.67
N ILE A 111 -19.28 21.39 2.14
CA ILE A 111 -18.95 20.06 1.64
C ILE A 111 -19.25 19.89 0.14
N SER A 112 -20.21 20.66 -0.40
CA SER A 112 -20.57 20.58 -1.81
C SER A 112 -19.48 21.11 -2.74
N LYS A 113 -18.60 21.98 -2.23
CA LYS A 113 -17.45 22.53 -2.96
C LYS A 113 -16.18 21.74 -2.77
N LEU A 114 -16.20 20.70 -1.94
CA LEU A 114 -15.01 19.91 -1.66
C LEU A 114 -14.44 19.28 -2.94
N ASP A 115 -15.32 18.88 -3.86
CA ASP A 115 -14.92 18.28 -5.13
C ASP A 115 -14.18 19.25 -6.06
N GLU A 116 -14.37 20.57 -5.90
CA GLU A 116 -13.63 21.60 -6.65
C GLU A 116 -12.14 21.64 -6.26
N HIS A 117 -11.76 21.03 -5.14
CA HIS A 117 -10.39 20.99 -4.64
C HIS A 117 -9.69 19.65 -4.92
N PHE A 118 -10.39 18.66 -5.47
CA PHE A 118 -9.75 17.44 -5.94
C PHE A 118 -9.26 17.62 -7.37
N GLU A 119 -8.07 17.10 -7.65
CA GLU A 119 -7.55 17.01 -9.00
C GLU A 119 -7.94 15.65 -9.60
N ASP A 120 -8.46 15.67 -10.82
CA ASP A 120 -8.68 14.44 -11.58
C ASP A 120 -7.32 13.90 -12.05
N PHE A 121 -7.00 12.69 -11.62
CA PHE A 121 -5.81 11.98 -12.05
C PHE A 121 -6.21 10.78 -12.90
N ASP A 122 -5.84 10.79 -14.18
CA ASP A 122 -5.99 9.61 -15.03
C ASP A 122 -4.79 8.66 -14.82
N PRO A 123 -4.99 7.47 -14.23
CA PRO A 123 -3.92 6.52 -13.93
C PRO A 123 -3.48 5.70 -15.14
N MET A 124 -4.09 5.85 -16.32
CA MET A 124 -3.69 5.11 -17.51
C MET A 124 -2.21 5.37 -17.85
N TRP A 125 -1.50 4.36 -18.35
CA TRP A 125 -0.05 4.44 -18.61
C TRP A 125 0.33 5.49 -19.68
N ASN A 126 -0.62 5.82 -20.55
CA ASN A 126 -0.51 6.84 -21.60
C ASN A 126 -1.12 8.19 -21.19
N SER A 127 -1.49 8.36 -19.92
CA SER A 127 -2.02 9.61 -19.39
C SER A 127 -0.92 10.67 -19.27
N ARG A 128 -1.27 11.91 -19.56
CA ARG A 128 -0.39 13.07 -19.31
C ARG A 128 -0.35 13.46 -17.83
N SER A 129 -1.29 12.99 -17.01
CA SER A 129 -1.32 13.28 -15.57
C SER A 129 -0.03 12.84 -14.85
N TRP A 130 0.64 11.82 -15.38
CA TRP A 130 1.95 11.39 -14.89
C TRP A 130 3.06 12.42 -15.10
N HIS A 131 2.94 13.31 -16.09
CA HIS A 131 3.88 14.39 -16.34
C HIS A 131 3.87 15.43 -15.21
N ASP A 132 2.68 15.75 -14.68
CA ASP A 132 2.51 16.70 -13.59
C ASP A 132 3.16 16.21 -12.28
N ILE A 133 3.27 14.88 -12.13
CA ILE A 133 4.01 14.23 -11.04
C ILE A 133 5.52 14.19 -11.35
N ALA A 134 5.89 13.82 -12.57
CA ALA A 134 7.29 13.69 -13.00
C ALA A 134 7.76 14.94 -13.75
N GLN A 135 7.74 16.07 -13.05
CA GLN A 135 8.10 17.40 -13.58
C GLN A 135 9.56 17.53 -14.03
N THR A 136 10.38 16.51 -13.77
CA THR A 136 11.77 16.48 -14.20
C THR A 136 11.89 16.22 -15.70
N PRO A 137 12.82 16.91 -16.40
CA PRO A 137 13.12 16.62 -17.80
C PRO A 137 13.51 15.15 -17.99
N SER A 138 13.16 14.55 -19.12
CA SER A 138 13.44 13.13 -19.41
C SER A 138 14.89 12.74 -19.16
N ALA A 139 15.85 13.59 -19.57
CA ALA A 139 17.28 13.34 -19.38
C ALA A 139 17.71 13.20 -17.91
N GLU A 140 16.98 13.82 -16.98
CA GLU A 140 17.29 13.83 -15.56
C GLU A 140 16.53 12.76 -14.76
N ARG A 141 15.53 12.12 -15.39
CA ARG A 141 14.74 11.07 -14.75
C ARG A 141 15.60 9.87 -14.38
N ASP A 142 15.35 9.31 -13.19
CA ASP A 142 16.16 8.23 -12.62
C ASP A 142 16.30 7.00 -13.53
N HIS A 143 15.26 6.65 -14.29
CA HIS A 143 15.31 5.53 -15.23
C HIS A 143 16.30 5.76 -16.38
N PHE A 144 16.43 6.99 -16.88
CA PHE A 144 17.41 7.32 -17.92
C PHE A 144 18.83 7.44 -17.36
N ARG A 145 18.99 7.86 -16.09
CA ARG A 145 20.27 7.78 -15.39
C ARG A 145 20.76 6.32 -15.29
N LYS A 146 19.88 5.41 -14.87
CA LYS A 146 20.17 3.97 -14.81
C LYS A 146 20.43 3.35 -16.20
N LEU A 147 19.73 3.82 -17.23
CA LEU A 147 19.98 3.40 -18.62
C LEU A 147 21.40 3.76 -19.05
N ARG A 148 21.86 4.98 -18.76
CA ARG A 148 23.23 5.44 -19.05
C ARG A 148 24.28 4.54 -18.38
N ASP A 149 24.08 4.25 -17.10
CA ASP A 149 24.99 3.39 -16.33
C ASP A 149 25.01 1.95 -16.84
N THR A 150 23.94 1.49 -17.46
CA THR A 150 23.81 0.13 -18.00
C THR A 150 24.46 0.03 -19.38
N ILE A 151 24.15 0.97 -20.29
CA ILE A 151 24.72 1.01 -21.64
C ILE A 151 26.25 1.16 -21.58
N SER A 152 26.78 1.94 -20.64
CA SER A 152 28.24 2.10 -20.48
C SER A 152 28.98 0.81 -20.12
N LYS A 153 28.28 -0.23 -19.64
CA LYS A 153 28.85 -1.53 -19.27
C LYS A 153 28.66 -2.60 -20.35
N LEU A 154 27.81 -2.34 -21.35
CA LEU A 154 27.53 -3.28 -22.42
C LEU A 154 28.54 -3.11 -23.56
N PRO A 155 28.77 -4.16 -24.38
CA PRO A 155 29.52 -4.02 -25.62
C PRO A 155 28.90 -2.92 -26.49
N PRO A 156 29.68 -2.18 -27.29
CA PRO A 156 29.22 -1.03 -28.06
C PRO A 156 28.35 -1.47 -29.24
N VAL A 157 27.10 -1.85 -28.96
CA VAL A 157 26.05 -2.16 -29.94
C VAL A 157 25.18 -0.92 -30.19
N VAL A 158 24.93 -0.14 -29.13
CA VAL A 158 24.11 1.09 -29.14
C VAL A 158 24.72 2.11 -28.18
N THR A 159 24.76 3.38 -28.57
CA THR A 159 25.18 4.48 -27.70
C THR A 159 24.04 4.96 -26.81
N TYR A 160 24.36 5.62 -25.69
CA TYR A 160 23.33 6.19 -24.81
C TYR A 160 22.48 7.24 -25.53
N ASP A 161 23.08 8.09 -26.37
CA ASP A 161 22.34 9.15 -27.05
C ASP A 161 21.36 8.58 -28.09
N GLU A 162 21.74 7.50 -28.79
CA GLU A 162 20.82 6.78 -29.69
C GLU A 162 19.65 6.16 -28.92
N ALA A 163 19.94 5.47 -27.82
CA ALA A 163 18.90 4.88 -26.98
C ALA A 163 17.99 5.95 -26.35
N PHE A 164 18.57 7.02 -25.83
CA PHE A 164 17.81 8.13 -25.23
C PHE A 164 16.85 8.76 -26.24
N ASN A 165 17.35 9.07 -27.45
CA ASN A 165 16.54 9.67 -28.50
C ASN A 165 15.40 8.76 -28.98
N ALA A 166 15.61 7.45 -29.01
CA ALA A 166 14.59 6.49 -29.41
C ALA A 166 13.55 6.18 -28.32
N LEU A 167 13.94 6.23 -27.04
CA LEU A 167 13.10 5.78 -25.93
C LEU A 167 12.39 6.91 -25.19
N GLN A 168 12.85 8.17 -25.33
CA GLN A 168 12.25 9.31 -24.65
C GLN A 168 10.82 9.60 -25.12
N ALA A 169 9.98 9.97 -24.15
CA ALA A 169 8.61 10.41 -24.36
C ALA A 169 8.28 11.42 -23.24
N PRO A 170 8.78 12.67 -23.34
CA PRO A 170 8.68 13.65 -22.26
C PRO A 170 7.29 13.83 -21.62
N PRO A 171 6.18 13.91 -22.40
CA PRO A 171 4.84 14.04 -21.84
C PRO A 171 4.29 12.72 -21.25
N TYR A 172 4.98 11.59 -21.42
CA TYR A 172 4.53 10.26 -20.99
C TYR A 172 5.63 9.51 -20.23
N PRO A 173 5.91 9.87 -18.95
CA PRO A 173 7.00 9.28 -18.17
C PRO A 173 6.89 7.75 -17.98
N LEU A 174 5.68 7.21 -17.89
CA LEU A 174 5.47 5.76 -17.79
C LEU A 174 5.78 5.03 -19.11
N LEU A 175 5.51 5.67 -20.24
CA LEU A 175 5.86 5.13 -21.55
C LEU A 175 7.38 5.04 -21.71
N GLU A 176 8.15 6.00 -21.19
CA GLU A 176 9.61 5.92 -21.16
C GLU A 176 10.11 4.70 -20.37
N LYS A 177 9.53 4.45 -19.20
CA LYS A 177 9.87 3.26 -18.40
C LYS A 177 9.53 1.97 -19.13
N LEU A 178 8.37 1.92 -19.80
CA LEU A 178 7.95 0.78 -20.60
C LEU A 178 8.91 0.55 -21.78
N ASN A 179 9.25 1.61 -22.51
CA ASN A 179 10.21 1.56 -23.61
C ASN A 179 11.56 1.00 -23.15
N ILE A 180 12.08 1.47 -22.01
CA ILE A 180 13.33 0.97 -21.43
C ILE A 180 13.22 -0.51 -21.04
N LEU A 181 12.10 -0.94 -20.45
CA LEU A 181 11.87 -2.34 -20.13
C LEU A 181 11.88 -3.22 -21.39
N LEU A 182 11.18 -2.80 -22.44
CA LEU A 182 11.13 -3.52 -23.73
C LEU A 182 12.51 -3.57 -24.38
N PHE A 183 13.26 -2.47 -24.32
CA PHE A 183 14.64 -2.40 -24.79
C PHE A 183 15.54 -3.43 -24.07
N TYR A 184 15.45 -3.52 -22.74
CA TYR A 184 16.20 -4.53 -21.98
C TYR A 184 15.76 -5.96 -22.28
N GLN A 185 14.47 -6.19 -22.50
CA GLN A 185 13.97 -7.51 -22.88
C GLN A 185 14.51 -7.94 -24.25
N ASP A 186 14.61 -7.03 -25.20
CA ASP A 186 15.15 -7.32 -26.53
C ASP A 186 16.66 -7.59 -26.47
N LEU A 187 17.41 -6.80 -25.69
CA LEU A 187 18.83 -7.05 -25.43
C LEU A 187 19.12 -8.39 -24.73
N ALA A 188 18.17 -8.89 -23.93
CA ALA A 188 18.31 -10.15 -23.21
C ALA A 188 17.84 -11.37 -24.02
N ARG A 189 17.25 -11.17 -25.20
CA ARG A 189 16.91 -12.29 -26.09
C ARG A 189 18.20 -12.84 -26.72
N PRO A 190 18.36 -14.18 -26.76
CA PRO A 190 19.55 -14.83 -27.33
C PRO A 190 19.63 -14.70 -28.85
#